data_AF-A0A260C2H6-F1
#
_entry.id   AF-A0A260C2H6-F1
#
_cell.length_a   1.000
_cell.length_b   1.000
_cell.length_c   1.000
_cell.angle_alpha   90.00
_cell.angle_beta   90.00
_cell.angle_gamma   90.00
#
_symmetry.space_group_name_H-M   'P 1'
#
loop_
_entity.id
_entity.type
_entity.pdbx_description
1 polymer ?
#
loop_
_entity_poly.entity_id
_entity_poly.type
_entity_poly.pdbx_seq_one_letter_code
_entity_poly.pdbx_strand_id
1 'polypeptide(L)'
;MPKSKPRKKSKKSLAKTRYPFVPATEDKFIVIEDDPITFIYKVTGTIANEAKGTVIVKSIPIEDSIRPVELKFPPALQKEGSEPTCFEYQWEQLTFLFGLDDPSKFMNLFGVLTDDEKRLLMRFVSTCQNLASYSVINSKNSVKMSWGASGPSTVQVDLSSHEEFSGFSATFRQLHNDGETASWQKALSVINRAANAAGLDPDDLAAVRATLKQWRKARARLNEKAAPTMIAERLNKNLKPEHPLPLKGVVPEDLIRKFNYGDTLHWGDQREKLADLTNGDPFNERYHKYCCQLTMSSLSHYYFGFAVLVAAALGVPELGQEE
;
A
#
# COMPACT_ATOMS: atom_id res chain seq x y z
N MET A 1 -11.89 43.35 -63.07
CA MET A 1 -11.88 42.44 -61.90
C MET A 1 -10.71 42.78 -60.98
N PRO A 2 -10.93 43.39 -59.80
CA PRO A 2 -9.87 43.59 -58.82
C PRO A 2 -9.82 42.41 -57.84
N LYS A 3 -8.63 41.84 -57.65
CA LYS A 3 -8.35 40.74 -56.71
C LYS A 3 -8.40 41.26 -55.27
N SER A 4 -9.31 40.71 -54.46
CA SER A 4 -9.39 40.99 -53.03
C SER A 4 -8.20 40.38 -52.29
N LYS A 5 -7.51 41.18 -51.46
CA LYS A 5 -6.44 40.71 -50.57
C LYS A 5 -7.06 39.98 -49.36
N PRO A 6 -6.51 38.84 -48.92
CA PRO A 6 -7.02 38.15 -47.74
C PRO A 6 -6.64 38.92 -46.46
N ARG A 7 -7.64 39.22 -45.64
CA ARG A 7 -7.48 39.75 -44.28
C ARG A 7 -6.76 38.69 -43.43
N LYS A 8 -5.51 38.96 -43.05
CA LYS A 8 -4.80 38.20 -41.99
C LYS A 8 -5.55 38.41 -40.67
N LYS A 9 -6.36 37.44 -40.25
CA LYS A 9 -6.84 37.35 -38.86
C LYS A 9 -5.64 36.98 -37.98
N SER A 10 -5.09 37.97 -37.29
CA SER A 10 -4.18 37.75 -36.17
C SER A 10 -4.93 36.98 -35.07
N LYS A 11 -4.69 35.66 -34.98
CA LYS A 11 -4.99 34.90 -33.76
C LYS A 11 -4.01 35.38 -32.69
N LYS A 12 -4.38 36.42 -31.93
CA LYS A 12 -3.77 36.65 -30.63
C LYS A 12 -4.05 35.40 -29.79
N SER A 13 -3.05 34.54 -29.69
CA SER A 13 -2.96 33.52 -28.65
C SER A 13 -3.14 34.24 -27.32
N LEU A 14 -4.32 34.09 -26.70
CA LEU A 14 -4.49 34.43 -25.30
C LEU A 14 -3.51 33.54 -24.54
N ALA A 15 -2.40 34.14 -24.11
CA ALA A 15 -1.53 33.53 -23.13
C ALA A 15 -2.43 33.02 -21.99
N LYS A 16 -2.38 31.71 -21.71
CA LYS A 16 -3.03 31.13 -20.52
C LYS A 16 -2.36 31.79 -19.32
N THR A 17 -2.91 32.89 -18.82
CA THR A 17 -2.52 33.48 -17.54
C THR A 17 -2.75 32.41 -16.50
N ARG A 18 -1.70 31.70 -16.09
CA ARG A 18 -1.74 30.72 -15.01
C ARG A 18 -1.73 31.52 -13.71
N TYR A 19 -2.90 31.75 -13.15
CA TYR A 19 -3.00 32.25 -11.78
C TYR A 19 -2.39 31.22 -10.82
N PRO A 20 -1.66 31.64 -9.78
CA PRO A 20 -1.13 30.71 -8.79
C PRO A 20 -2.27 30.13 -7.94
N PHE A 21 -2.12 28.88 -7.49
CA PHE A 21 -3.02 28.32 -6.48
C PHE A 21 -2.89 29.10 -5.18
N VAL A 22 -4.03 29.50 -4.62
CA VAL A 22 -4.08 30.07 -3.27
C VAL A 22 -4.27 28.92 -2.28
N PRO A 23 -3.48 28.84 -1.19
CA PRO A 23 -3.67 27.82 -0.16
C PRO A 23 -5.09 27.85 0.40
N ALA A 24 -5.66 26.67 0.66
CA ALA A 24 -6.91 26.59 1.41
C ALA A 24 -6.63 26.94 2.88
N THR A 25 -7.37 27.90 3.44
CA THR A 25 -7.18 28.40 4.81
C THR A 25 -7.95 27.59 5.85
N GLU A 26 -8.74 26.61 5.43
CA GLU A 26 -9.55 25.72 6.28
C GLU A 26 -9.35 24.27 5.81
N ASP A 27 -9.44 23.31 6.74
CA ASP A 27 -9.46 21.88 6.41
C ASP A 27 -10.73 21.53 5.63
N LYS A 28 -10.66 21.70 4.30
CA LYS A 28 -11.72 21.35 3.36
C LYS A 28 -11.44 19.98 2.77
N PHE A 29 -12.45 19.14 2.76
CA PHE A 29 -12.40 17.81 2.15
C PHE A 29 -13.36 17.73 0.97
N ILE A 30 -12.96 16.98 -0.04
CA ILE A 30 -13.82 16.59 -1.16
C ILE A 30 -14.04 15.09 -1.04
N VAL A 31 -15.29 14.68 -1.04
CA VAL A 31 -15.69 13.28 -1.13
C VAL A 31 -16.20 13.05 -2.55
N ILE A 32 -15.69 12.01 -3.19
CA ILE A 32 -16.16 11.54 -4.49
C ILE A 32 -16.65 10.11 -4.29
N GLU A 33 -17.94 9.90 -4.50
CA GLU A 33 -18.59 8.58 -4.43
C GLU A 33 -19.12 8.22 -5.83
N ASP A 34 -18.67 7.07 -6.34
CA ASP A 34 -19.07 6.51 -7.62
C ASP A 34 -18.98 4.98 -7.47
N ASP A 35 -20.06 4.37 -6.97
CA ASP A 35 -20.12 2.97 -6.49
C ASP A 35 -19.38 1.99 -7.42
N PRO A 36 -18.36 1.23 -6.94
CA PRO A 36 -17.94 0.98 -5.56
C PRO A 36 -16.90 1.95 -4.98
N ILE A 37 -16.59 3.04 -5.68
CA ILE A 37 -15.47 3.91 -5.32
C ILE A 37 -15.89 4.95 -4.30
N THR A 38 -15.06 5.09 -3.27
CA THR A 38 -15.07 6.28 -2.42
C THR A 38 -13.65 6.82 -2.35
N PHE A 39 -13.48 8.08 -2.78
CA PHE A 39 -12.26 8.84 -2.52
C PHE A 39 -12.55 9.99 -1.57
N ILE A 40 -11.59 10.22 -0.67
CA ILE A 40 -11.58 11.38 0.19
C ILE A 40 -10.30 12.13 -0.08
N TYR A 41 -10.43 13.41 -0.40
CA TYR A 41 -9.31 14.28 -0.73
C TYR A 41 -9.26 15.46 0.23
N LYS A 42 -8.08 15.77 0.76
CA LYS A 42 -7.80 17.04 1.43
C LYS A 42 -7.50 18.11 0.38
N VAL A 43 -8.22 19.22 0.41
CA VAL A 43 -7.96 20.37 -0.46
C VAL A 43 -6.71 21.10 0.03
N THR A 44 -5.77 21.32 -0.88
CA THR A 44 -4.49 22.03 -0.61
C THR A 44 -4.40 23.38 -1.30
N GLY A 45 -5.27 23.66 -2.27
CA GLY A 45 -5.38 24.99 -2.85
C GLY A 45 -6.48 25.11 -3.90
N THR A 46 -6.82 26.34 -4.26
CA THR A 46 -7.85 26.64 -5.25
C THR A 46 -7.45 27.78 -6.19
N ILE A 47 -7.93 27.74 -7.43
CA ILE A 47 -7.87 28.85 -8.41
C ILE A 47 -9.28 29.08 -8.94
N ALA A 48 -9.85 30.26 -8.66
CA ALA A 48 -11.10 30.68 -9.28
C ALA A 48 -10.82 31.39 -10.61
N ASN A 49 -11.57 31.04 -11.66
CA ASN A 49 -11.60 31.74 -12.93
C ASN A 49 -13.00 32.31 -13.13
N GLU A 50 -13.21 33.53 -12.63
CA GLU A 50 -14.50 34.23 -12.66
C GLU A 50 -15.03 34.40 -14.08
N ALA A 51 -14.15 34.72 -15.04
CA ALA A 51 -14.51 34.91 -16.44
C ALA A 51 -15.08 33.65 -17.11
N LYS A 52 -14.76 32.46 -16.59
CA LYS A 52 -15.29 31.17 -17.09
C LYS A 52 -16.28 30.52 -16.12
N GLY A 53 -16.49 31.09 -14.93
CA GLY A 53 -17.26 30.45 -13.87
C GLY A 53 -16.69 29.09 -13.42
N THR A 54 -15.37 28.88 -13.49
CA THR A 54 -14.74 27.59 -13.14
C THR A 54 -13.80 27.71 -11.94
N VAL A 55 -13.76 26.70 -11.08
CA VAL A 55 -12.76 26.57 -10.00
C VAL A 55 -11.88 25.35 -10.27
N ILE A 56 -10.56 25.54 -10.19
CA ILE A 56 -9.60 24.43 -10.17
C ILE A 56 -9.20 24.19 -8.73
N VAL A 57 -9.34 22.95 -8.28
CA VAL A 57 -8.95 22.52 -6.93
C VAL A 57 -7.69 21.66 -7.02
N LYS A 58 -6.69 21.97 -6.18
CA LYS A 58 -5.56 21.08 -5.91
C LYS A 58 -5.88 20.33 -4.62
N SER A 59 -5.72 19.02 -4.65
CA SER A 59 -5.99 18.16 -3.52
C SER A 59 -5.02 16.99 -3.46
N ILE A 60 -4.99 16.32 -2.31
CA ILE A 60 -4.23 15.09 -2.07
C ILE A 60 -5.18 14.05 -1.45
N PRO A 61 -4.97 12.74 -1.68
CA PRO A 61 -5.70 11.70 -0.96
C PRO A 61 -5.63 11.91 0.55
N ILE A 62 -6.68 11.52 1.29
CA ILE A 62 -6.72 11.73 2.75
C ILE A 62 -5.58 10.99 3.45
N GLU A 63 -5.22 9.83 2.96
CA GLU A 63 -4.09 9.03 3.46
C GLU A 63 -2.74 9.71 3.24
N ASP A 64 -2.61 10.58 2.23
CA ASP A 64 -1.40 11.38 2.00
C ASP A 64 -1.31 12.60 2.93
N SER A 65 -2.39 12.96 3.63
CA SER A 65 -2.41 14.13 4.51
C SER A 65 -1.59 13.96 5.80
N ILE A 66 -1.16 12.74 6.12
CA ILE A 66 -0.28 12.46 7.25
C ILE A 66 1.19 12.79 6.96
N ARG A 67 1.53 13.05 5.68
CA ARG A 67 2.91 13.11 5.21
C ARG A 67 3.50 14.52 5.32
N PRO A 68 4.80 14.65 5.64
CA PRO A 68 5.73 13.56 5.95
C PRO A 68 5.54 13.00 7.37
N VAL A 69 5.87 11.71 7.56
CA VAL A 69 5.92 11.06 8.89
C VAL A 69 7.37 10.74 9.21
N GLU A 70 7.86 11.19 10.37
CA GLU A 70 9.22 10.85 10.82
C GLU A 70 9.36 9.34 11.05
N LEU A 71 10.24 8.70 10.28
CA LEU A 71 10.51 7.27 10.39
C LEU A 71 11.50 7.00 11.52
N LYS A 72 11.20 5.98 12.34
CA LYS A 72 12.10 5.55 13.43
C LYS A 72 13.38 4.85 12.94
N PHE A 73 13.35 4.34 11.71
CA PHE A 73 14.43 3.59 11.06
C PHE A 73 14.27 3.65 9.53
N PRO A 74 15.33 3.38 8.75
CA PRO A 74 15.25 3.38 7.28
C PRO A 74 14.22 2.38 6.75
N PRO A 75 13.49 2.71 5.65
CA PRO A 75 12.56 1.78 5.02
C PRO A 75 13.21 0.41 4.72
N ALA A 76 12.61 -0.66 5.25
CA ALA A 76 13.17 -2.00 5.13
C ALA A 76 13.28 -2.46 3.67
N LEU A 77 14.42 -3.08 3.32
CA LEU A 77 14.74 -3.63 1.99
C LEU A 77 14.69 -2.60 0.84
N GLN A 78 14.76 -1.30 1.14
CA GLN A 78 14.75 -0.24 0.12
C GLN A 78 15.87 -0.40 -0.92
N LYS A 79 17.03 -0.94 -0.52
CA LYS A 79 18.17 -1.20 -1.41
C LYS A 79 17.87 -2.21 -2.53
N GLU A 80 16.89 -3.09 -2.32
CA GLU A 80 16.46 -4.07 -3.32
C GLU A 80 15.49 -3.44 -4.34
N GLY A 81 14.93 -2.28 -4.02
CA GLY A 81 14.01 -1.54 -4.87
C GLY A 81 14.71 -0.60 -5.84
N SER A 82 14.11 -0.43 -7.02
CA SER A 82 14.53 0.59 -7.99
C SER A 82 13.95 1.98 -7.69
N GLU A 83 12.90 2.08 -6.86
CA GLU A 83 12.19 3.34 -6.57
C GLU A 83 12.07 3.58 -5.06
N PRO A 84 13.11 4.15 -4.42
CA PRO A 84 13.19 4.34 -2.97
C PRO A 84 12.00 5.08 -2.35
N THR A 85 11.38 6.02 -3.10
CA THR A 85 10.24 6.82 -2.62
C THR A 85 8.96 6.00 -2.43
N CYS A 86 8.83 4.84 -3.08
CA CYS A 86 7.71 3.93 -2.89
C CYS A 86 7.80 3.22 -1.52
N PHE A 87 9.02 2.84 -1.12
CA PHE A 87 9.28 2.25 0.19
C PHE A 87 9.03 3.25 1.31
N GLU A 88 9.58 4.46 1.18
CA GLU A 88 9.34 5.55 2.14
C GLU A 88 7.84 5.82 2.31
N TYR A 89 7.10 5.96 1.21
CA TYR A 89 5.65 6.17 1.25
C TYR A 89 4.89 5.11 2.05
N GLN A 90 5.22 3.83 1.85
CA GLN A 90 4.57 2.74 2.58
C GLN A 90 4.99 2.72 4.05
N TRP A 91 6.27 3.00 4.33
CA TRP A 91 6.78 3.03 5.70
C TRP A 91 6.27 4.22 6.52
N GLU A 92 6.00 5.37 5.91
CA GLU A 92 5.33 6.51 6.58
C GLU A 92 3.93 6.12 7.05
N GLN A 93 3.17 5.42 6.21
CA GLN A 93 1.83 4.91 6.57
C GLN A 93 1.89 3.86 7.68
N LEU A 94 2.79 2.87 7.56
CA LEU A 94 2.95 1.83 8.57
C LEU A 94 3.42 2.42 9.92
N THR A 95 4.31 3.42 9.88
CA THR A 95 4.77 4.15 11.07
C THR A 95 3.63 4.91 11.72
N PHE A 96 2.86 5.67 10.94
CA PHE A 96 1.69 6.38 11.45
C PHE A 96 0.68 5.41 12.07
N LEU A 97 0.41 4.28 11.42
CA LEU A 97 -0.61 3.31 11.87
C LEU A 97 -0.19 2.50 13.10
N PHE A 98 1.04 1.98 13.10
CA PHE A 98 1.46 0.96 14.07
C PHE A 98 2.63 1.39 14.95
N GLY A 99 3.46 2.33 14.49
CA GLY A 99 4.60 2.84 15.26
C GLY A 99 5.56 1.75 15.72
N LEU A 100 5.79 0.71 14.88
CA LEU A 100 6.63 -0.44 15.20
C LEU A 100 8.04 0.01 15.61
N ASP A 101 8.66 -0.73 16.53
CA ASP A 101 10.05 -0.49 16.92
C ASP A 101 11.02 -0.98 15.84
N ASP A 102 12.25 -0.49 15.89
CA ASP A 102 13.30 -0.80 14.92
C ASP A 102 13.58 -2.30 14.88
N PRO A 103 13.24 -2.99 13.77
CA PRO A 103 13.37 -4.45 13.67
C PRO A 103 14.83 -4.91 13.68
N SER A 104 15.79 -4.07 13.30
CA SER A 104 17.22 -4.42 13.29
C SER A 104 17.79 -4.64 14.69
N LYS A 105 17.16 -4.03 15.71
CA LYS A 105 17.54 -4.14 17.12
C LYS A 105 16.98 -5.37 17.81
N PHE A 106 16.30 -6.25 17.09
CA PHE A 106 15.82 -7.49 17.66
C PHE A 106 16.99 -8.38 18.07
N MET A 107 16.80 -9.14 19.16
CA MET A 107 17.86 -9.96 19.72
C MET A 107 18.33 -11.07 18.76
N ASN A 108 19.60 -11.44 18.87
CA ASN A 108 20.17 -12.56 18.15
C ASN A 108 19.76 -13.90 18.79
N LEU A 109 19.20 -14.81 18.00
CA LEU A 109 18.74 -16.14 18.38
C LEU A 109 19.51 -17.26 17.65
N PHE A 110 20.57 -16.93 16.91
CA PHE A 110 21.29 -17.87 16.04
C PHE A 110 21.79 -19.12 16.79
N GLY A 111 22.26 -18.95 18.03
CA GLY A 111 22.79 -20.03 18.85
C GLY A 111 21.75 -21.06 19.31
N VAL A 112 20.47 -20.71 19.29
CA VAL A 112 19.37 -21.59 19.76
C VAL A 112 18.54 -22.18 18.62
N LEU A 113 18.70 -21.67 17.40
CA LEU A 113 18.00 -22.17 16.22
C LEU A 113 18.67 -23.43 15.70
N THR A 114 17.86 -24.42 15.32
CA THR A 114 18.29 -25.59 14.55
C THR A 114 18.64 -25.21 13.11
N ASP A 115 19.38 -26.06 12.40
CA ASP A 115 19.76 -25.80 11.01
C ASP A 115 18.56 -25.72 10.05
N ASP A 116 17.52 -26.51 10.30
CA ASP A 116 16.27 -26.45 9.53
C ASP A 116 15.52 -25.14 9.75
N GLU A 117 15.47 -24.66 11.00
CA GLU A 117 14.86 -23.37 11.34
C GLU A 117 15.64 -22.20 10.71
N LYS A 118 16.97 -22.24 10.78
CA LYS A 118 17.82 -21.25 10.08
C LYS A 118 17.53 -21.23 8.59
N ARG A 119 17.46 -22.40 7.95
CA ARG A 119 17.13 -22.51 6.51
C ARG A 119 15.74 -21.94 6.19
N LEU A 120 14.74 -22.19 7.03
CA LEU A 120 13.39 -21.62 6.87
C LEU A 120 13.42 -20.09 6.97
N LEU A 121 14.08 -19.55 8.00
CA LEU A 121 14.17 -18.11 8.22
C LEU A 121 14.96 -17.39 7.11
N MET A 122 16.08 -17.97 6.65
CA MET A 122 16.82 -17.47 5.49
C MET A 122 15.97 -17.50 4.21
N ARG A 123 15.16 -18.54 4.02
CA ARG A 123 14.22 -18.61 2.90
C ARG A 123 13.17 -17.51 2.99
N PHE A 124 12.62 -17.22 4.18
CA PHE A 124 11.69 -16.12 4.37
C PHE A 124 12.31 -14.76 3.99
N VAL A 125 13.53 -14.49 4.46
CA VAL A 125 14.28 -13.25 4.16
C VAL A 125 14.54 -13.11 2.66
N SER A 126 15.08 -14.15 2.02
CA SER A 126 15.35 -14.12 0.57
C SER A 126 14.10 -13.99 -0.28
N THR A 127 12.97 -14.60 0.11
CA THR A 127 11.69 -14.38 -0.58
C THR A 127 11.22 -12.92 -0.43
N CYS A 128 11.42 -12.28 0.72
CA CYS A 128 11.12 -10.86 0.91
C CYS A 128 12.02 -9.95 0.04
N GLN A 129 13.32 -10.22 -0.01
CA GLN A 129 14.26 -9.50 -0.88
C GLN A 129 13.89 -9.63 -2.37
N ASN A 130 13.56 -10.86 -2.80
CA ASN A 130 13.09 -11.09 -4.16
C ASN A 130 11.81 -10.30 -4.45
N LEU A 131 10.85 -10.29 -3.53
CA LEU A 131 9.60 -9.54 -3.72
C LEU A 131 9.83 -8.02 -3.75
N ALA A 132 10.78 -7.50 -2.97
CA ALA A 132 11.11 -6.08 -2.92
C ALA A 132 11.65 -5.53 -4.25
N SER A 133 12.28 -6.38 -5.08
CA SER A 133 12.79 -5.98 -6.40
C SER A 133 11.73 -5.95 -7.51
N TYR A 134 10.48 -6.36 -7.24
CA TYR A 134 9.44 -6.46 -8.27
C TYR A 134 8.95 -5.08 -8.71
N SER A 135 8.65 -4.93 -10.00
CA SER A 135 8.15 -3.67 -10.57
C SER A 135 6.87 -3.18 -9.87
N VAL A 136 5.97 -4.10 -9.49
CA VAL A 136 4.72 -3.80 -8.77
C VAL A 136 4.95 -3.12 -7.41
N ILE A 137 6.03 -3.47 -6.70
CA ILE A 137 6.43 -2.83 -5.44
C ILE A 137 7.04 -1.45 -5.69
N ASN A 138 7.74 -1.31 -6.81
CA ASN A 138 8.47 -0.12 -7.19
C ASN A 138 7.62 0.88 -8.00
N SER A 139 6.36 0.56 -8.32
CA SER A 139 5.48 1.44 -9.10
C SER A 139 4.47 2.20 -8.23
N LYS A 140 4.25 3.47 -8.55
CA LYS A 140 3.14 4.25 -8.00
C LYS A 140 1.88 3.94 -8.80
N ASN A 141 1.11 2.96 -8.36
CA ASN A 141 -0.19 2.65 -8.99
C ASN A 141 -1.12 3.86 -8.83
N SER A 142 -1.77 4.28 -9.91
CA SER A 142 -2.61 5.47 -9.91
C SER A 142 -3.99 5.20 -10.51
N VAL A 143 -5.01 5.82 -9.93
CA VAL A 143 -6.36 5.87 -10.49
C VAL A 143 -6.61 7.30 -10.94
N LYS A 144 -6.92 7.49 -12.22
CA LYS A 144 -7.29 8.76 -12.82
C LYS A 144 -8.75 8.69 -13.24
N MET A 145 -9.57 9.57 -12.69
CA MET A 145 -10.95 9.73 -13.08
C MET A 145 -11.16 11.13 -13.67
N SER A 146 -11.95 11.20 -14.74
CA SER A 146 -12.44 12.45 -15.29
C SER A 146 -13.96 12.40 -15.37
N TRP A 147 -14.60 13.51 -15.00
CA TRP A 147 -16.04 13.69 -15.11
C TRP A 147 -16.35 14.80 -16.11
N GLY A 148 -17.24 14.50 -17.05
CA GLY A 148 -17.85 15.47 -17.95
C GLY A 148 -19.19 15.98 -17.39
N ALA A 149 -19.81 16.92 -18.11
CA ALA A 149 -21.11 17.49 -17.72
C ALA A 149 -22.26 16.46 -17.65
N SER A 150 -22.06 15.26 -18.22
CA SER A 150 -23.04 14.17 -18.27
C SER A 150 -22.63 12.94 -17.45
N GLY A 151 -21.68 13.07 -16.51
CA GLY A 151 -21.19 11.97 -15.67
C GLY A 151 -19.70 11.63 -15.90
N PRO A 152 -19.17 10.54 -15.31
CA PRO A 152 -17.79 10.10 -15.51
C PRO A 152 -17.50 9.92 -17.00
N SER A 153 -16.52 10.65 -17.53
CA SER A 153 -16.15 10.60 -18.95
C SER A 153 -15.02 9.61 -19.22
N THR A 154 -14.11 9.40 -18.28
CA THR A 154 -13.08 8.33 -18.35
C THR A 154 -12.61 7.92 -16.95
N VAL A 155 -12.40 6.62 -16.73
CA VAL A 155 -11.61 6.11 -15.61
C VAL A 155 -10.44 5.30 -16.16
N GLN A 156 -9.23 5.66 -15.75
CA GLN A 156 -7.99 4.97 -16.09
C GLN A 156 -7.33 4.51 -14.81
N VAL A 157 -7.04 3.22 -14.74
CA VAL A 157 -6.30 2.61 -13.64
C VAL A 157 -4.97 2.15 -14.22
N ASP A 158 -3.88 2.70 -13.73
CA ASP A 158 -2.53 2.28 -14.08
C ASP A 158 -2.26 0.96 -13.32
N LEU A 159 -2.63 -0.16 -13.94
CA LEU A 159 -2.42 -1.51 -13.44
C LEU A 159 -1.12 -2.09 -14.00
N SER A 160 -0.49 -2.98 -13.23
CA SER A 160 0.57 -3.82 -13.78
C SER A 160 0.01 -4.75 -14.86
N SER A 161 0.90 -5.22 -15.74
CA SER A 161 0.56 -6.29 -16.67
C SER A 161 0.11 -7.55 -15.94
N HIS A 162 -0.55 -8.47 -16.65
CA HIS A 162 -0.97 -9.74 -16.09
C HIS A 162 0.24 -10.56 -15.59
N GLU A 163 1.33 -10.62 -16.37
CA GLU A 163 2.57 -11.32 -15.99
C GLU A 163 3.15 -10.77 -14.69
N GLU A 164 3.30 -9.45 -14.59
CA GLU A 164 3.81 -8.79 -13.38
C GLU A 164 2.91 -9.06 -12.17
N PHE A 165 1.59 -8.99 -12.34
CA PHE A 165 0.65 -9.24 -11.25
C PHE A 165 0.67 -10.70 -10.79
N SER A 166 0.71 -11.65 -11.72
CA SER A 166 0.73 -13.08 -11.42
C SER A 166 2.05 -13.48 -10.75
N GLY A 167 3.18 -12.99 -11.24
CA GLY A 167 4.49 -13.18 -10.60
C GLY A 167 4.51 -12.60 -9.18
N PHE A 168 4.09 -11.34 -9.03
CA PHE A 168 3.95 -10.68 -7.73
C PHE A 168 3.07 -11.48 -6.76
N SER A 169 1.90 -11.92 -7.22
CA SER A 169 0.95 -12.68 -6.41
C SER A 169 1.48 -14.03 -5.98
N ALA A 170 2.18 -14.74 -6.87
CA ALA A 170 2.80 -16.03 -6.56
C ALA A 170 3.87 -15.91 -5.47
N THR A 171 4.77 -14.92 -5.58
CA THR A 171 5.83 -14.69 -4.59
C THR A 171 5.25 -14.17 -3.28
N PHE A 172 4.29 -13.24 -3.32
CA PHE A 172 3.57 -12.77 -2.14
C PHE A 172 2.90 -13.93 -1.38
N ARG A 173 2.27 -14.87 -2.11
CA ARG A 173 1.61 -16.04 -1.51
C ARG A 173 2.58 -16.88 -0.67
N GLN A 174 3.84 -17.03 -1.09
CA GLN A 174 4.85 -17.78 -0.32
C GLN A 174 5.04 -17.21 1.09
N LEU A 175 4.90 -15.88 1.24
CA LEU A 175 5.03 -15.18 2.52
C LEU A 175 3.71 -15.16 3.29
N HIS A 176 2.60 -14.93 2.60
CA HIS A 176 1.32 -14.61 3.22
C HIS A 176 0.47 -15.84 3.57
N ASN A 177 0.52 -16.92 2.77
CA ASN A 177 -0.29 -18.11 3.00
C ASN A 177 0.38 -19.02 4.05
N ASP A 178 -0.34 -19.29 5.14
CA ASP A 178 0.16 -20.07 6.27
C ASP A 178 0.52 -21.53 5.92
N GLY A 179 -0.01 -22.08 4.81
CA GLY A 179 0.31 -23.41 4.29
C GLY A 179 1.74 -23.52 3.72
N GLU A 180 2.33 -22.42 3.25
CA GLU A 180 3.64 -22.40 2.61
C GLU A 180 4.77 -22.62 3.63
N THR A 181 5.84 -23.32 3.25
CA THR A 181 6.90 -23.76 4.18
C THR A 181 7.68 -22.61 4.82
N ALA A 182 7.85 -21.50 4.10
CA ALA A 182 8.54 -20.31 4.58
C ALA A 182 7.58 -19.11 4.71
N SER A 183 6.37 -19.35 5.21
CA SER A 183 5.38 -18.29 5.46
C SER A 183 5.70 -17.46 6.70
N TRP A 184 5.12 -16.26 6.78
CA TRP A 184 5.25 -15.37 7.93
C TRP A 184 4.84 -16.05 9.24
N GLN A 185 3.76 -16.83 9.23
CA GLN A 185 3.27 -17.52 10.42
C GLN A 185 4.27 -18.58 10.93
N LYS A 186 4.93 -19.30 10.01
CA LYS A 186 5.97 -20.27 10.37
C LYS A 186 7.24 -19.57 10.87
N ALA A 187 7.67 -18.49 10.21
CA ALA A 187 8.81 -17.69 10.66
C ALA A 187 8.58 -17.11 12.06
N LEU A 188 7.39 -16.53 12.32
CA LEU A 188 7.01 -16.03 13.64
C LEU A 188 6.98 -17.14 14.69
N SER A 189 6.45 -18.32 14.36
CA SER A 189 6.40 -19.47 15.27
C SER A 189 7.80 -19.94 15.66
N VAL A 190 8.72 -20.03 14.70
CA VAL A 190 10.13 -20.37 14.92
C VAL A 190 10.79 -19.35 15.85
N ILE A 191 10.68 -18.04 15.53
CA ILE A 191 11.28 -16.97 16.34
C ILE A 191 10.72 -16.98 17.76
N ASN A 192 9.40 -17.13 17.91
CA ASN A 192 8.77 -17.18 19.22
C ASN A 192 9.26 -18.39 20.02
N ARG A 193 9.35 -19.59 19.42
CA ARG A 193 9.88 -20.78 20.09
C ARG A 193 11.34 -20.58 20.51
N ALA A 194 12.18 -20.08 19.61
CA ALA A 194 13.59 -19.81 19.87
C ALA A 194 13.79 -18.81 21.00
N ALA A 195 13.03 -17.71 21.02
CA ALA A 195 13.07 -16.73 22.12
C ALA A 195 12.72 -17.34 23.48
N ASN A 196 11.74 -18.27 23.54
CA ASN A 196 11.39 -18.96 24.79
C ASN A 196 12.47 -19.98 25.22
N ALA A 197 13.26 -20.50 24.29
CA ALA A 197 14.34 -21.45 24.56
C ALA A 197 15.69 -20.77 24.88
N ALA A 198 15.80 -19.46 24.65
CA ALA A 198 17.05 -18.70 24.77
C ALA A 198 17.54 -18.47 26.22
N GLY A 199 16.79 -18.90 27.23
CA GLY A 199 17.20 -18.76 28.63
C GLY A 199 17.31 -17.29 29.09
N LEU A 200 16.53 -16.40 28.47
CA LEU A 200 16.47 -14.98 28.81
C LEU A 200 15.93 -14.78 30.21
N ASP A 201 16.35 -13.69 30.84
CA ASP A 201 15.68 -13.24 32.05
C ASP A 201 14.22 -12.84 31.75
N PRO A 202 13.37 -12.77 32.80
CA PRO A 202 11.94 -12.52 32.62
C PRO A 202 11.60 -11.20 31.92
N ASP A 203 12.40 -10.15 32.11
CA ASP A 203 12.12 -8.81 31.58
C ASP A 203 12.46 -8.74 30.09
N ASP A 204 13.62 -9.29 29.70
CA ASP A 204 14.03 -9.43 28.30
C ASP A 204 13.05 -10.30 27.51
N LEU A 205 12.62 -11.43 28.08
CA LEU A 205 11.62 -12.29 27.46
C LEU A 205 10.26 -11.58 27.30
N ALA A 206 9.87 -10.75 28.28
CA ALA A 206 8.65 -9.96 28.20
C ALA A 206 8.74 -8.90 27.09
N ALA A 207 9.87 -8.21 26.95
CA ALA A 207 10.12 -7.25 25.89
C ALA A 207 10.04 -7.91 24.51
N VAL A 208 10.69 -9.06 24.31
CA VAL A 208 10.64 -9.83 23.06
C VAL A 208 9.22 -10.25 22.71
N ARG A 209 8.47 -10.77 23.68
CA ARG A 209 7.06 -11.16 23.49
C ARG A 209 6.19 -9.96 23.14
N ALA A 210 6.46 -8.79 23.74
CA ALA A 210 5.75 -7.55 23.41
C ALA A 210 6.00 -7.15 21.95
N THR A 211 7.26 -7.17 21.49
CA THR A 211 7.61 -6.90 20.09
C THR A 211 6.88 -7.85 19.14
N LEU A 212 7.00 -9.17 19.33
CA LEU A 212 6.33 -10.16 18.47
C LEU A 212 4.79 -10.01 18.49
N LYS A 213 4.22 -9.58 19.61
CA LYS A 213 2.78 -9.28 19.73
C LYS A 213 2.38 -8.04 18.93
N GLN A 214 3.21 -7.00 18.88
CA GLN A 214 2.95 -5.81 18.05
C GLN A 214 2.91 -6.19 16.56
N TRP A 215 3.90 -6.93 16.07
CA TRP A 215 3.94 -7.44 14.70
C TRP A 215 2.69 -8.26 14.37
N ARG A 216 2.33 -9.23 15.23
CA ARG A 216 1.10 -10.03 15.04
C ARG A 216 -0.17 -9.16 14.94
N LYS A 217 -0.30 -8.15 15.79
CA LYS A 217 -1.44 -7.21 15.74
C LYS A 217 -1.45 -6.38 14.47
N ALA A 218 -0.30 -5.89 14.02
CA ALA A 218 -0.19 -5.12 12.79
C ALA A 218 -0.60 -5.94 11.56
N ARG A 219 -0.11 -7.19 11.42
CA ARG A 219 -0.56 -8.10 10.34
C ARG A 219 -2.06 -8.34 10.38
N ALA A 220 -2.61 -8.66 11.56
CA ALA A 220 -4.05 -8.92 11.70
C ALA A 220 -4.88 -7.72 11.22
N ARG A 221 -4.48 -6.50 11.60
CA ARG A 221 -5.14 -5.26 11.18
C ARG A 221 -5.03 -5.03 9.67
N LEU A 222 -3.87 -5.28 9.07
CA LEU A 222 -3.65 -5.15 7.62
C LEU A 222 -4.40 -6.22 6.81
N ASN A 223 -4.69 -7.39 7.39
CA ASN A 223 -5.53 -8.41 6.76
C ASN A 223 -7.03 -8.05 6.83
N GLU A 224 -7.46 -7.38 7.91
CA GLU A 224 -8.85 -6.99 8.13
C GLU A 224 -9.26 -5.72 7.36
N LYS A 225 -8.36 -4.75 7.22
CA LYS A 225 -8.70 -3.43 6.70
C LYS A 225 -7.54 -2.80 5.93
N ALA A 226 -7.86 -2.15 4.81
CA ALA A 226 -6.86 -1.45 4.00
C ALA A 226 -6.22 -0.27 4.76
N ALA A 227 -4.93 -0.01 4.51
CA ALA A 227 -4.19 1.06 5.18
C ALA A 227 -4.83 2.46 4.99
N PRO A 228 -5.28 2.88 3.78
CA PRO A 228 -5.96 4.16 3.60
C PRO A 228 -7.21 4.32 4.48
N THR A 229 -8.02 3.27 4.61
CA THR A 229 -9.21 3.26 5.46
C THR A 229 -8.83 3.44 6.93
N MET A 230 -7.81 2.71 7.41
CA MET A 230 -7.34 2.84 8.80
C MET A 230 -6.76 4.23 9.09
N ILE A 231 -6.09 4.85 8.13
CA ILE A 231 -5.53 6.20 8.27
C ILE A 231 -6.68 7.21 8.41
N ALA A 232 -7.69 7.14 7.53
CA ALA A 232 -8.86 8.01 7.61
C ALA A 232 -9.60 7.86 8.96
N GLU A 233 -9.78 6.63 9.44
CA GLU A 233 -10.36 6.34 10.77
C GLU A 233 -9.55 6.96 11.91
N ARG A 234 -8.22 6.89 11.83
CA ARG A 234 -7.34 7.44 12.86
C ARG A 234 -7.31 8.97 12.84
N LEU A 235 -7.42 9.59 11.67
CA LEU A 235 -7.50 11.03 11.50
C LEU A 235 -8.84 11.61 11.98
N ASN A 236 -9.93 10.84 11.94
CA ASN A 236 -11.24 11.28 12.41
C ASN A 236 -11.91 10.25 13.34
N LYS A 237 -11.72 10.44 14.65
CA LYS A 237 -12.31 9.59 15.70
C LYS A 237 -13.84 9.65 15.79
N ASN A 238 -14.48 10.63 15.15
CA ASN A 238 -15.93 10.82 15.14
C ASN A 238 -16.60 10.21 13.91
N LEU A 239 -15.88 9.37 13.15
CA LEU A 239 -16.45 8.67 12.01
C LEU A 239 -17.54 7.69 12.45
N LYS A 240 -18.71 7.80 11.82
CA LYS A 240 -19.82 6.86 11.98
C LYS A 240 -19.85 5.89 10.80
N PRO A 241 -20.52 4.73 10.90
CA PRO A 241 -20.57 3.73 9.83
C PRO A 241 -21.07 4.27 8.48
N GLU A 242 -21.95 5.27 8.48
CA GLU A 242 -22.49 5.92 7.28
C GLU A 242 -21.49 6.85 6.60
N HIS A 243 -20.46 7.33 7.29
CA HIS A 243 -19.51 8.28 6.70
C HIS A 243 -18.71 7.64 5.56
N PRO A 244 -18.33 8.43 4.54
CA PRO A 244 -17.47 7.97 3.46
C PRO A 244 -16.09 7.61 4.03
N LEU A 245 -15.48 6.56 3.48
CA LEU A 245 -14.12 6.11 3.81
C LEU A 245 -13.42 5.66 2.52
N PRO A 246 -12.13 5.95 2.33
CA PRO A 246 -11.40 5.38 1.21
C PRO A 246 -11.40 3.85 1.33
N LEU A 247 -11.64 3.16 0.20
CA LEU A 247 -11.68 1.70 0.13
C LEU A 247 -12.68 1.07 1.13
N LYS A 248 -13.79 1.75 1.42
CA LYS A 248 -14.84 1.25 2.31
C LYS A 248 -15.32 -0.12 1.84
N GLY A 249 -15.40 -1.09 2.75
CA GLY A 249 -15.82 -2.46 2.44
C GLY A 249 -14.73 -3.36 1.85
N VAL A 250 -13.56 -2.84 1.50
CA VAL A 250 -12.42 -3.66 1.09
C VAL A 250 -11.83 -4.37 2.32
N VAL A 251 -11.93 -5.69 2.32
CA VAL A 251 -11.25 -6.57 3.29
C VAL A 251 -10.06 -7.23 2.58
N PRO A 252 -8.81 -6.83 2.88
CA PRO A 252 -7.61 -7.28 2.16
C PRO A 252 -7.49 -8.80 2.04
N GLU A 253 -7.63 -9.55 3.14
CA GLU A 253 -7.54 -11.01 3.14
C GLU A 253 -8.54 -11.66 2.17
N ASP A 254 -9.79 -11.21 2.22
CA ASP A 254 -10.86 -11.75 1.37
C ASP A 254 -10.65 -11.36 -0.11
N LEU A 255 -10.24 -10.13 -0.36
CA LEU A 255 -9.96 -9.64 -1.71
C LEU A 255 -8.79 -10.40 -2.35
N ILE A 256 -7.68 -10.55 -1.62
CA ILE A 256 -6.49 -11.29 -2.06
C ILE A 256 -6.87 -12.74 -2.37
N ARG A 257 -7.64 -13.39 -1.49
CA ARG A 257 -8.11 -14.75 -1.71
C ARG A 257 -8.96 -14.86 -2.97
N LYS A 258 -9.90 -13.95 -3.20
CA LYS A 258 -10.76 -13.94 -4.40
C LYS A 258 -9.94 -13.82 -5.68
N PHE A 259 -8.96 -12.93 -5.74
CA PHE A 259 -8.11 -12.79 -6.94
C PHE A 259 -7.18 -14.00 -7.12
N ASN A 260 -6.47 -14.42 -6.08
CA ASN A 260 -5.50 -15.52 -6.17
C ASN A 260 -6.15 -16.86 -6.51
N TYR A 261 -7.32 -17.16 -5.95
CA TYR A 261 -8.02 -18.45 -6.12
C TYR A 261 -9.24 -18.40 -7.03
N GLY A 262 -9.57 -17.22 -7.57
CA GLY A 262 -10.60 -17.04 -8.58
C GLY A 262 -10.05 -17.07 -9.99
N ASP A 263 -8.89 -16.43 -10.23
CA ASP A 263 -8.42 -16.24 -11.61
C ASP A 263 -6.89 -16.17 -11.76
N THR A 264 -6.17 -15.61 -10.78
CA THR A 264 -4.75 -15.25 -10.97
C THR A 264 -3.78 -16.43 -10.82
N LEU A 265 -3.91 -17.24 -9.75
CA LEU A 265 -2.98 -18.34 -9.48
C LEU A 265 -3.66 -19.71 -9.58
N HIS A 266 -4.93 -19.77 -9.21
CA HIS A 266 -5.75 -20.97 -9.32
C HIS A 266 -7.09 -20.61 -9.94
N TRP A 267 -7.53 -21.42 -10.89
CA TRP A 267 -8.91 -21.40 -11.39
C TRP A 267 -9.78 -22.27 -10.47
N GLY A 268 -10.15 -21.71 -9.31
CA GLY A 268 -10.65 -22.46 -8.16
C GLY A 268 -12.09 -22.16 -7.74
N ASP A 269 -12.32 -22.34 -6.45
CA ASP A 269 -13.61 -22.22 -5.77
C ASP A 269 -14.06 -20.76 -5.52
N GLN A 270 -13.20 -19.78 -5.76
CA GLN A 270 -13.54 -18.35 -5.61
C GLN A 270 -14.04 -17.69 -6.90
N ARG A 271 -14.17 -18.42 -8.01
CA ARG A 271 -14.58 -17.87 -9.31
C ARG A 271 -15.90 -17.14 -9.28
N GLU A 272 -16.94 -17.78 -8.73
CA GLU A 272 -18.28 -17.19 -8.65
C GLU A 272 -18.24 -15.92 -7.80
N LYS A 273 -17.54 -15.95 -6.67
CA LYS A 273 -17.36 -14.77 -5.81
C LYS A 273 -16.57 -13.65 -6.45
N LEU A 274 -15.59 -13.97 -7.31
CA LEU A 274 -14.85 -12.98 -8.07
C LEU A 274 -15.74 -12.38 -9.17
N ALA A 275 -16.53 -13.21 -9.87
CA ALA A 275 -17.51 -12.77 -10.86
C ALA A 275 -18.59 -11.88 -10.23
N ASP A 276 -19.07 -12.20 -9.04
CA ASP A 276 -20.02 -11.37 -8.26
C ASP A 276 -19.39 -10.06 -7.79
N LEU A 277 -18.10 -10.07 -7.44
CA LEU A 277 -17.39 -8.84 -7.04
C LEU A 277 -17.23 -7.86 -8.21
N THR A 278 -16.99 -8.39 -9.41
CA THR A 278 -16.81 -7.56 -10.61
C THR A 278 -18.14 -7.28 -11.32
N ASN A 279 -19.16 -8.11 -11.12
CA ASN A 279 -20.47 -8.08 -11.79
C ASN A 279 -20.36 -8.04 -13.34
N GLY A 280 -19.26 -8.54 -13.90
CA GLY A 280 -18.97 -8.45 -15.33
C GLY A 280 -18.68 -7.03 -15.84
N ASP A 281 -18.55 -6.04 -14.95
CA ASP A 281 -18.17 -4.67 -15.29
C ASP A 281 -16.63 -4.54 -15.34
N PRO A 282 -16.05 -4.22 -16.52
CA PRO A 282 -14.60 -4.01 -16.66
C PRO A 282 -14.05 -2.92 -15.73
N PHE A 283 -14.88 -1.94 -15.35
CA PHE A 283 -14.48 -0.91 -14.42
C PHE A 283 -14.29 -1.50 -13.00
N ASN A 284 -15.28 -2.23 -12.51
CA ASN A 284 -15.21 -2.89 -11.20
C ASN A 284 -14.06 -3.88 -11.11
N GLU A 285 -13.80 -4.64 -12.17
CA GLU A 285 -12.65 -5.55 -12.25
C GLU A 285 -11.34 -4.80 -12.05
N ARG A 286 -11.13 -3.71 -12.81
CA ARG A 286 -9.90 -2.90 -12.72
C ARG A 286 -9.75 -2.23 -11.36
N TYR A 287 -10.83 -1.70 -10.80
CA TYR A 287 -10.81 -1.06 -9.48
C TYR A 287 -10.46 -2.05 -8.38
N HIS A 288 -11.12 -3.21 -8.33
CA HIS A 288 -10.84 -4.22 -7.31
C HIS A 288 -9.46 -4.84 -7.47
N LYS A 289 -8.96 -4.99 -8.71
CA LYS A 289 -7.58 -5.42 -8.95
C LYS A 289 -6.57 -4.39 -8.43
N TYR A 290 -6.82 -3.10 -8.64
CA TYR A 290 -6.02 -2.03 -8.03
C TYR A 290 -6.03 -2.10 -6.50
N CYS A 291 -7.21 -2.29 -5.89
CA CYS A 291 -7.34 -2.46 -4.45
C CYS A 291 -6.55 -3.67 -3.93
N CYS A 292 -6.58 -4.78 -4.69
CA CYS A 292 -5.82 -5.99 -4.38
C CYS A 292 -4.32 -5.70 -4.42
N GLN A 293 -3.82 -5.07 -5.49
CA GLN A 293 -2.41 -4.69 -5.61
C GLN A 293 -1.96 -3.74 -4.50
N LEU A 294 -2.76 -2.72 -4.18
CA LEU A 294 -2.47 -1.75 -3.14
C LEU A 294 -2.34 -2.42 -1.77
N THR A 295 -3.32 -3.26 -1.41
CA THR A 295 -3.34 -3.96 -0.11
C THR A 295 -2.21 -4.99 0.01
N MET A 296 -1.94 -5.75 -1.05
CA MET A 296 -0.78 -6.65 -1.12
C MET A 296 0.54 -5.89 -1.00
N SER A 297 0.65 -4.70 -1.59
CA SER A 297 1.86 -3.88 -1.49
C SER A 297 2.11 -3.42 -0.06
N SER A 298 1.08 -2.95 0.66
CA SER A 298 1.21 -2.59 2.07
C SER A 298 1.58 -3.80 2.95
N LEU A 299 0.97 -4.96 2.72
CA LEU A 299 1.34 -6.21 3.42
C LEU A 299 2.78 -6.66 3.09
N SER A 300 3.22 -6.48 1.85
CA SER A 300 4.59 -6.80 1.43
C SER A 300 5.61 -5.96 2.18
N HIS A 301 5.41 -4.64 2.26
CA HIS A 301 6.28 -3.75 3.03
C HIS A 301 6.31 -4.09 4.52
N TYR A 302 5.16 -4.48 5.08
CA TYR A 302 5.11 -5.05 6.44
C TYR A 302 5.98 -6.31 6.56
N TYR A 303 5.92 -7.24 5.59
CA TYR A 303 6.78 -8.42 5.59
C TYR A 303 8.26 -8.10 5.41
N PHE A 304 8.61 -7.06 4.65
CA PHE A 304 9.99 -6.59 4.52
C PHE A 304 10.54 -6.13 5.87
N GLY A 305 9.73 -5.39 6.64
CA GLY A 305 10.06 -5.02 8.01
C GLY A 305 10.28 -6.24 8.93
N PHE A 306 9.40 -7.24 8.81
CA PHE A 306 9.55 -8.47 9.57
C PHE A 306 10.77 -9.28 9.13
N ALA A 307 11.17 -9.20 7.85
CA ALA A 307 12.39 -9.84 7.35
C ALA A 307 13.66 -9.25 7.98
N VAL A 308 13.68 -7.94 8.25
CA VAL A 308 14.78 -7.32 9.01
C VAL A 308 14.84 -7.86 10.44
N LEU A 309 13.68 -8.05 11.09
CA LEU A 309 13.60 -8.68 12.42
C LEU A 309 14.12 -10.12 12.39
N VAL A 310 13.73 -10.88 11.37
CA VAL A 310 14.21 -12.25 11.15
C VAL A 310 15.73 -12.28 10.92
N ALA A 311 16.26 -11.33 10.13
CA ALA A 311 17.69 -11.23 9.87
C ALA A 311 18.49 -10.89 11.14
N ALA A 312 17.98 -9.97 11.98
CA ALA A 312 18.56 -9.69 13.29
C ALA A 312 18.53 -10.92 14.22
N ALA A 313 17.43 -11.69 14.22
CA ALA A 313 17.34 -12.96 14.94
C ALA A 313 18.34 -14.01 14.45
N LEU A 314 18.73 -13.97 13.16
CA LEU A 314 19.80 -14.81 12.59
C LEU A 314 21.21 -14.26 12.84
N GLY A 315 21.36 -13.10 13.49
CA GLY A 315 22.65 -12.46 13.71
C GLY A 315 23.28 -11.85 12.47
N VAL A 316 22.46 -11.50 11.47
CA VAL A 316 22.88 -10.90 10.20
C VAL A 316 21.99 -9.70 9.84
N PRO A 317 21.86 -8.69 10.73
CA PRO A 317 20.99 -7.53 10.51
C PRO A 317 21.30 -6.76 9.21
N GLU A 318 22.53 -6.87 8.72
CA GLU A 318 23.06 -6.32 7.47
C GLU A 318 22.29 -6.78 6.21
N LEU A 319 21.73 -8.00 6.25
CA LEU A 319 20.85 -8.51 5.20
C LEU A 319 19.57 -7.65 5.05
N GLY A 320 19.23 -6.86 6.07
CA GLY A 320 18.10 -5.94 6.10
C GLY A 320 18.44 -4.46 5.85
N GLN A 321 19.66 -4.02 6.20
CA GLN A 321 20.16 -2.64 6.12
C GLN A 321 21.70 -2.66 6.09
N GLU A 322 22.34 -2.48 4.94
CA GLU A 322 23.77 -2.10 4.92
C GLU A 322 23.87 -0.68 4.35
N GLU A 323 24.69 0.13 5.04
CA GLU A 323 24.98 1.55 4.77
C GLU A 323 25.59 1.81 3.38
#